data_AF-A0A0G1ZT40-F1
#
_entry.id   AF-A0A0G1ZT40-F1
#
_cell.length_a   1.000
_cell.length_b   1.000
_cell.length_c   1.000
_cell.angle_alpha   90.00
_cell.angle_beta   90.00
_cell.angle_gamma   90.00
#
_symmetry.space_group_name_H-M   'P 1'
#
loop_
_entity.id
_entity.type
_entity.pdbx_description
1 polymer ?
#
loop_
_entity_poly.entity_id
_entity_poly.type
_entity_poly.pdbx_seq_one_letter_code
_entity_poly.pdbx_strand_id
1 'polypeptide(L)' 'YQIKTRRISDGKIKGRLGVVSRHRYNLAVLAILNEQYKLLEMGSMTYKKLSRLAKKHKRRNPTVREFIKNAKVVR' A
#
# COMPACT_ATOMS: atom_id res chain seq x y z
N TYR A 1 3.00 13.64 -1.66
CA TYR A 1 3.13 12.27 -1.10
C TYR A 1 1.76 11.61 -1.10
N GLN A 2 1.67 10.28 -1.05
CA GLN A 2 0.40 9.56 -0.87
C GLN A 2 0.51 8.58 0.30
N ILE A 3 -0.30 8.76 1.34
CA ILE A 3 -0.31 7.87 2.50
C ILE A 3 -1.57 7.00 2.45
N LYS A 4 -1.41 5.71 2.74
CA LYS A 4 -2.50 4.75 2.86
C LYS A 4 -2.31 3.93 4.12
N THR A 5 -3.40 3.48 4.70
CA THR A 5 -3.41 2.64 5.90
C THR A 5 -4.22 1.37 5.63
N ARG A 6 -3.84 0.27 6.29
CA ARG A 6 -4.62 -0.97 6.31
C ARG A 6 -4.53 -1.61 7.68
N ARG A 7 -5.68 -1.78 8.34
CA ARG A 7 -5.80 -2.63 9.52
C ARG A 7 -5.80 -4.10 9.09
N ILE A 8 -5.06 -4.94 9.80
CA ILE A 8 -5.25 -6.39 9.70
C ILE A 8 -6.60 -6.79 10.31
N SER A 9 -7.13 -7.90 9.85
CA SER A 9 -8.34 -8.52 10.41
C SER A 9 -8.09 -10.01 10.51
N ASP A 10 -8.40 -10.61 11.65
CA ASP A 10 -8.21 -12.03 11.94
C ASP A 10 -6.73 -12.44 11.77
N GLY A 11 -5.82 -11.59 12.23
CA GLY A 11 -4.37 -11.78 12.08
C GLY A 11 -3.86 -11.79 10.62
N LYS A 12 -4.68 -11.42 9.64
CA LYS A 12 -4.33 -11.50 8.20
C LYS A 12 -4.44 -10.15 7.52
N ILE A 13 -3.43 -9.81 6.72
CA ILE A 13 -3.49 -8.70 5.76
C ILE A 13 -4.33 -9.13 4.56
N LYS A 14 -5.55 -8.60 4.46
CA LYS A 14 -6.50 -8.86 3.37
C LYS A 14 -6.86 -7.57 2.62
N GLY A 15 -7.38 -7.74 1.41
CA GLY A 15 -7.95 -6.66 0.62
C GLY A 15 -7.00 -5.98 -0.36
N ARG A 16 -7.48 -4.88 -0.93
CA ARG A 16 -6.81 -4.11 -1.98
C ARG A 16 -6.49 -2.71 -1.50
N LEU A 17 -5.57 -2.04 -2.16
CA LEU A 17 -5.37 -0.61 -1.93
C LEU A 17 -6.65 0.13 -2.31
N GLY A 18 -6.98 1.19 -1.57
CA GLY A 18 -7.91 2.20 -2.06
C GLY A 18 -7.35 2.89 -3.31
N VAL A 19 -8.13 3.76 -3.95
CA VAL A 19 -7.77 4.44 -5.20
C VAL A 19 -6.34 4.96 -5.18
N VAL A 20 -5.51 4.46 -6.10
CA VAL A 20 -4.16 4.99 -6.31
C VAL A 20 -4.28 6.32 -7.05
N SER A 21 -3.71 7.38 -6.49
CA SER A 21 -3.82 8.71 -7.09
C SER A 21 -3.07 8.73 -8.42
N ARG A 22 -3.66 9.39 -9.42
CA ARG A 22 -3.06 9.59 -10.74
C ARG A 22 -2.08 10.78 -10.74
N HIS A 23 -2.20 11.70 -9.79
CA HIS A 23 -1.31 12.85 -9.66
C HIS A 23 0.10 12.38 -9.28
N ARG A 24 1.13 13.08 -9.79
CA ARG A 24 2.52 12.77 -9.46
C ARG A 24 2.80 13.10 -7.99
N TYR A 25 3.55 12.22 -7.33
CA TYR A 25 4.10 12.42 -5.99
C TYR A 25 5.44 11.70 -5.85
N ASN A 26 6.24 12.11 -4.87
CA ASN A 26 7.58 11.54 -4.71
C ASN A 26 7.49 10.11 -4.18
N LEU A 27 6.71 9.92 -3.11
CA LEU A 27 6.58 8.66 -2.38
C LEU A 27 5.12 8.35 -2.03
N ALA A 28 4.80 7.06 -2.11
CA ALA A 28 3.63 6.44 -1.53
C ALA A 28 4.04 5.61 -0.31
N VAL A 29 3.31 5.74 0.78
CA VAL A 29 3.54 5.02 2.04
C VAL A 29 2.30 4.22 2.38
N LEU A 30 2.50 2.96 2.79
CA LEU A 30 1.47 2.09 3.32
C LEU A 30 1.83 1.72 4.76
N ALA A 31 0.97 2.07 5.70
CA ALA A 31 1.07 1.64 7.08
C ALA A 31 0.11 0.47 7.35
N ILE A 32 0.63 -0.61 7.94
CA ILE A 32 -0.13 -1.76 8.40
C ILE A 32 -0.36 -1.61 9.90
N LEU A 33 -1.63 -1.69 10.30
CA LEU A 33 -2.04 -1.55 11.70
C LEU A 33 -2.54 -2.89 12.23
N ASN A 34 -2.31 -3.16 13.52
CA ASN A 34 -2.94 -4.27 14.22
C ASN A 34 -4.42 -3.99 14.53
N GLU A 35 -5.11 -4.94 15.15
CA GLU A 35 -6.54 -4.81 15.48
C GLU A 35 -6.83 -3.68 16.49
N GLN A 36 -5.84 -3.34 17.33
CA GLN A 36 -5.84 -2.22 18.26
C GLN A 36 -5.33 -0.91 17.64
N TYR A 37 -5.27 -0.82 16.29
CA TYR A 37 -4.80 0.34 15.54
C TYR A 37 -3.35 0.76 15.80
N LYS A 38 -2.53 -0.09 16.44
CA LYS A 38 -1.09 0.14 16.60
C LYS A 38 -0.36 -0.19 15.30
N LEU A 39 0.67 0.60 14.99
CA LEU A 39 1.51 0.39 13.82
C LEU A 39 2.32 -0.90 13.93
N LEU A 40 2.20 -1.77 12.95
CA LEU A 40 2.98 -3.01 12.85
C LEU A 40 4.15 -2.88 11.88
N GLU A 41 3.88 -2.36 10.68
CA GLU A 41 4.87 -2.28 9.60
C GLU A 41 4.56 -1.08 8.71
N MET A 42 5.59 -0.48 8.13
CA MET A 42 5.48 0.51 7.08
C MET A 42 6.32 0.17 5.86
N GLY A 43 5.67 0.17 4.70
CA GLY A 43 6.32 0.09 3.40
C GLY A 43 6.23 1.43 2.66
N SER A 44 7.27 1.79 1.93
CA SER A 44 7.24 2.92 1.00
C SER A 44 7.67 2.53 -0.42
N MET A 45 7.11 3.22 -1.42
CA MET A 45 7.57 3.10 -2.80
C MET A 45 7.36 4.40 -3.58
N THR A 46 8.08 4.57 -4.68
CA THR A 46 7.94 5.76 -5.52
C THR A 46 6.65 5.71 -6.35
N TYR A 47 6.14 6.88 -6.77
CA TYR A 47 5.01 6.96 -7.69
C TYR A 47 5.23 6.15 -8.97
N LYS A 48 6.43 6.18 -9.54
CA LYS A 48 6.76 5.42 -10.76
C LYS A 48 6.55 3.91 -10.56
N LYS A 49 6.97 3.37 -9.41
CA LYS A 49 6.77 1.96 -9.07
C LYS A 49 5.28 1.65 -8.84
N LEU A 50 4.60 2.46 -8.02
CA LEU A 50 3.18 2.23 -7.68
C LEU A 50 2.27 2.36 -8.91
N SER A 51 2.49 3.37 -9.75
CA SER A 51 1.72 3.57 -10.98
C SER A 51 1.93 2.42 -11.97
N ARG A 52 3.17 1.91 -12.13
CA ARG A 52 3.44 0.72 -12.95
C ARG A 52 2.74 -0.52 -12.40
N LEU A 53 2.74 -0.70 -11.07
CA LEU A 53 2.01 -1.79 -10.42
C LEU A 53 0.50 -1.66 -10.65
N ALA A 54 -0.07 -0.48 -10.44
CA ALA A 54 -1.49 -0.21 -10.66
C ALA A 54 -1.92 -0.46 -12.11
N LYS A 55 -1.10 -0.08 -13.10
CA LYS A 55 -1.35 -0.33 -14.52
C LYS A 55 -1.46 -1.82 -14.89
N LYS A 56 -0.85 -2.74 -14.12
CA LYS A 56 -1.01 -4.18 -14.34
C LYS A 56 -2.43 -4.67 -14.03
N HIS A 57 -3.23 -3.90 -13.30
CA HIS A 57 -4.59 -4.24 -12.95
C HIS A 57 -5.58 -3.36 -13.73
N LYS A 58 -6.27 -3.94 -14.71
CA LYS A 58 -7.19 -3.20 -15.61
C LYS A 58 -8.44 -2.62 -14.93
N ARG A 59 -9.04 -3.35 -13.99
CA ARG A 59 -10.35 -3.00 -13.37
C ARG A 59 -10.29 -2.79 -11.85
N ARG A 60 -9.16 -3.09 -11.21
CA ARG A 60 -9.01 -3.10 -9.75
C ARG A 60 -7.69 -2.46 -9.36
N ASN A 61 -7.54 -2.01 -8.12
CA ASN A 61 -6.23 -1.58 -7.60
C ASN A 61 -5.36 -2.81 -7.25
N PRO A 62 -4.05 -2.64 -7.05
CA PRO A 62 -3.19 -3.69 -6.48
C PRO A 62 -3.69 -4.17 -5.12
N THR A 63 -3.38 -5.41 -4.78
CA THR A 63 -3.59 -5.93 -3.43
C THR A 63 -2.62 -5.26 -2.44
N VAL A 64 -2.98 -5.28 -1.15
CA VAL A 64 -2.09 -4.78 -0.10
C VAL A 64 -0.79 -5.58 -0.06
N ARG A 65 -0.85 -6.91 -0.28
CA ARG A 65 0.33 -7.79 -0.36
C ARG A 65 1.25 -7.43 -1.53
N GLU A 66 0.68 -7.15 -2.70
CA GLU A 66 1.48 -6.72 -3.86
C GLU A 66 2.20 -5.40 -3.59
N PHE A 67 1.57 -4.47 -2.86
CA PHE A 67 2.26 -3.26 -2.43
C PHE A 67 3.46 -3.60 -1.55
N ILE A 68 3.25 -4.36 -0.47
CA ILE A 68 4.29 -4.73 0.50
C ILE A 68 5.46 -5.41 -0.21
N LYS A 69 5.20 -6.38 -1.09
CA LYS A 69 6.24 -7.10 -1.85
C LYS A 69 7.11 -6.19 -2.72
N ASN A 70 6.58 -5.07 -3.20
CA ASN A 70 7.30 -4.12 -4.06
C ASN A 70 7.80 -2.88 -3.30
N ALA A 71 7.45 -2.76 -2.01
CA ALA A 71 7.82 -1.64 -1.17
C ALA A 71 9.18 -1.86 -0.52
N LYS A 72 9.86 -0.76 -0.21
CA LYS A 72 10.99 -0.76 0.72
C LYS A 72 10.41 -0.67 2.13
N VAL A 73 10.77 -1.63 2.99
CA VAL A 73 10.44 -1.58 4.42
C VAL A 73 11.13 -0.36 5.02
N VAL A 74 10.36 0.45 5.73
CA VAL A 74 10.83 1.67 6.40
C VAL A 74 10.87 1.45 7.91
N ARG A 75 10.00 0.58 8.45
CA ARG A 75 9.98 0.16 9.85
C ARG A 75 9.07 -1.05 10.03
#